data_AF-A4A0R7-F1
#
_entry.id   AF-A4A0R7-F1
#
_cell.length_a   1.000
_cell.length_b   1.000
_cell.length_c   1.000
_cell.angle_alpha   90.00
_cell.angle_beta   90.00
_cell.angle_gamma   90.00
#
_symmetry.space_group_name_H-M   'P 1'
#
loop_
_entity.id
_entity.type
_entity.pdbx_description
1 polymer ?
#
loop_
_entity_poly.entity_id
_entity_poly.type
_entity_poly.pdbx_seq_one_letter_code
_entity_poly.pdbx_strand_id
1 'polypeptide(L)'
;MRSDGRRSFLNHRWWGVLLLALFPTVLCAYSPESPEVEAMVQKGAGFLKSYAAHSRAGGQALIALALLKAGEEESHPRVQGGVNAARNLGKTTPSNVHDNAYDVGMSLILLCELDPEANREPIQNLLQYFLETQKPGGGWGYAGRNTGDNSMTQYGALGLWLSQRSGFEVPIPTVERLCNWILRCQDPSGGWGYQGVDPGPGNFQRVPQSDMRPTMVCAALGSLYMGSDLLNITERRKQDVEEKSPSLPGFVREVKTPDAVERAKILTKAVDAGRVTASKNAGRSNLAATFTISPSQWDFYYLYALERYESFRELDLGKKDPQPPWYDAGVNHLRSTQSDSGSWRGKNEEPIVATAFAILFLKRSTAQSIKKRSRVFDEGRLVGGRGLPKVVEDATIKNGQVINKSELLESDKFLSMIEADDAELERFLHQDVKFELSEDERGRSEQIVQLRRKIRDGSFGARLLAIRAVRQSKDFESIPVLIYALTDPDGRVAIESRDALRFITRKFNGFGMPRGADVTQRSLYANQWKQWYRSVRPDAEFLD
;
A
#
# COMPACT_ATOMS: atom_id res chain seq x y z
N MET A 1 -2.86 2.66 106.36
CA MET A 1 -3.03 1.25 106.80
C MET A 1 -4.08 0.63 105.86
N ARG A 2 -3.75 -0.48 105.16
CA ARG A 2 -4.58 -1.53 104.49
C ARG A 2 -6.03 -1.17 104.06
N SER A 3 -6.64 -1.61 102.96
CA SER A 3 -6.39 -2.50 101.81
C SER A 3 -7.64 -2.34 100.91
N ASP A 4 -7.62 -3.00 99.74
CA ASP A 4 -8.77 -3.35 98.87
C ASP A 4 -9.27 -2.23 97.93
N GLY A 5 -9.34 -2.40 96.61
CA GLY A 5 -9.44 -3.61 95.80
C GLY A 5 -10.78 -3.61 95.07
N ARG A 6 -10.81 -3.15 93.81
CA ARG A 6 -11.71 -3.67 92.76
C ARG A 6 -11.39 -3.12 91.37
N ARG A 7 -11.22 -4.09 90.46
CA ARG A 7 -11.01 -3.97 89.03
C ARG A 7 -12.25 -3.35 88.35
N SER A 8 -12.04 -2.44 87.42
CA SER A 8 -12.99 -2.11 86.35
C SER A 8 -12.30 -2.39 85.02
N PHE A 9 -12.85 -3.37 84.29
CA PHE A 9 -12.45 -3.76 82.95
C PHE A 9 -13.03 -2.76 81.94
N LEU A 10 -12.16 -2.11 81.16
CA LEU A 10 -12.55 -1.45 79.91
C LEU A 10 -11.82 -2.13 78.76
N ASN A 11 -12.58 -2.94 78.02
CA ASN A 11 -12.16 -3.62 76.81
C ASN A 11 -11.77 -2.59 75.74
N HIS A 12 -10.50 -2.54 75.35
CA HIS A 12 -10.07 -1.93 74.10
C HIS A 12 -10.52 -2.81 72.92
N ARG A 13 -11.65 -2.47 72.30
CA ARG A 13 -12.00 -2.97 70.97
C ARG A 13 -11.17 -2.20 69.94
N TRP A 14 -10.19 -2.89 69.37
CA TRP A 14 -9.48 -2.49 68.17
C TRP A 14 -10.48 -2.43 66.99
N TRP A 15 -10.79 -1.23 66.51
CA TRP A 15 -11.38 -1.04 65.19
C TRP A 15 -10.26 -0.59 64.26
N GLY A 16 -9.54 -1.57 63.69
CA GLY A 16 -8.70 -1.32 62.52
C GLY A 16 -9.62 -1.08 61.33
N VAL A 17 -9.78 0.19 60.94
CA VAL A 17 -10.42 0.54 59.66
C VAL A 17 -9.43 0.13 58.56
N LEU A 18 -9.67 -1.03 57.97
CA LEU A 18 -8.98 -1.50 56.78
C LEU A 18 -9.51 -0.67 55.59
N LEU A 19 -8.84 0.45 55.30
CA LEU A 19 -8.98 1.18 54.04
C LEU A 19 -8.40 0.28 52.93
N LEU A 20 -9.24 -0.63 52.44
CA LEU A 20 -9.05 -1.26 51.13
C LEU A 20 -9.12 -0.14 50.09
N ALA A 21 -7.97 0.40 49.73
CA ALA A 21 -7.82 1.19 48.52
C ALA A 21 -8.14 0.27 47.34
N LEU A 22 -9.40 0.26 46.92
CA LEU A 22 -9.81 -0.18 45.60
C LEU A 22 -9.18 0.80 44.62
N PHE A 23 -7.91 0.56 44.27
CA PHE A 23 -7.38 1.10 43.03
C PHE A 23 -8.25 0.50 41.93
N PRO A 24 -9.00 1.31 41.16
CA PRO A 24 -9.59 0.78 39.94
C PRO A 24 -8.41 0.23 39.14
N THR A 25 -8.42 -1.09 38.91
CA THR A 25 -7.57 -1.67 37.89
C THR A 25 -8.03 -1.01 36.60
N VAL A 26 -7.34 0.05 36.19
CA VAL A 26 -7.39 0.51 34.81
C VAL A 26 -6.90 -0.70 34.03
N LEU A 27 -7.84 -1.48 33.48
CA LEU A 27 -7.51 -2.49 32.48
C LEU A 27 -6.80 -1.70 31.38
N CYS A 28 -5.48 -1.81 31.33
CA CYS A 28 -4.72 -1.28 30.21
C CYS A 28 -5.27 -1.93 28.95
N ALA A 29 -5.85 -1.11 28.06
CA ALA A 29 -6.24 -1.56 26.74
C ALA A 29 -5.04 -2.18 26.02
N TYR A 30 -5.28 -3.24 25.26
CA TYR A 30 -4.21 -3.93 24.55
C TYR A 30 -3.76 -3.14 23.34
N SER A 31 -2.47 -3.25 23.03
CA SER A 31 -1.89 -2.86 21.75
C SER A 31 -1.16 -4.04 21.12
N PRO A 32 -0.82 -3.98 19.82
CA PRO A 32 0.02 -4.97 19.16
C PRO A 32 1.39 -5.21 19.81
N GLU A 33 1.83 -4.29 20.67
CA GLU A 33 3.09 -4.30 21.42
C GLU A 33 2.92 -4.72 22.88
N SER A 34 1.69 -4.97 23.36
CA SER A 34 1.46 -5.48 24.71
C SER A 34 2.18 -6.82 24.92
N PRO A 35 2.87 -7.03 26.05
CA PRO A 35 3.61 -8.26 26.31
C PRO A 35 2.77 -9.55 26.15
N GLU A 36 1.51 -9.50 26.54
CA GLU A 36 0.58 -10.62 26.42
C GLU A 36 0.21 -10.90 24.96
N VAL A 37 0.09 -9.85 24.14
CA VAL A 37 -0.17 -9.97 22.70
C VAL A 37 1.06 -10.55 22.00
N GLU A 38 2.24 -10.02 22.28
CA GLU A 38 3.50 -10.55 21.75
C GLU A 38 3.72 -12.01 22.13
N ALA A 39 3.45 -12.38 23.40
CA ALA A 39 3.56 -13.78 23.84
C ALA A 39 2.64 -14.72 23.04
N MET A 40 1.39 -14.31 22.78
CA MET A 40 0.47 -15.09 21.95
C MET A 40 0.96 -15.19 20.50
N VAL A 41 1.43 -14.08 19.92
CA VAL A 41 1.96 -14.03 18.55
C VAL A 41 3.16 -14.96 18.40
N GLN A 42 4.13 -14.91 19.31
CA GLN A 42 5.32 -15.74 19.24
C GLN A 42 5.01 -17.23 19.39
N LYS A 43 4.07 -17.61 20.27
CA LYS A 43 3.57 -18.99 20.37
C LYS A 43 2.90 -19.44 19.06
N GLY A 44 2.04 -18.60 18.48
CA GLY A 44 1.39 -18.87 17.19
C GLY A 44 2.39 -19.00 16.05
N ALA A 45 3.41 -18.12 15.98
CA ALA A 45 4.49 -18.19 15.01
C ALA A 45 5.29 -19.49 15.16
N GLY A 46 5.58 -19.91 16.40
CA GLY A 46 6.18 -21.21 16.71
C GLY A 46 5.41 -22.39 16.12
N PHE A 47 4.07 -22.39 16.24
CA PHE A 47 3.22 -23.38 15.60
C PHE A 47 3.29 -23.33 14.06
N LEU A 48 3.17 -22.15 13.45
CA LEU A 48 3.21 -22.00 12.00
C LEU A 48 4.53 -22.48 11.38
N LYS A 49 5.65 -22.34 12.11
CA LYS A 49 6.97 -22.81 11.68
C LYS A 49 7.09 -24.34 11.68
N SER A 50 6.46 -25.01 12.66
CA SER A 50 6.58 -26.45 12.86
C SER A 50 5.50 -27.28 12.14
N TYR A 51 4.33 -26.70 11.88
CA TYR A 51 3.19 -27.43 11.28
C TYR A 51 3.38 -27.73 9.79
N ALA A 52 2.71 -28.75 9.24
CA ALA A 52 2.81 -29.10 7.82
C ALA A 52 2.50 -27.90 6.89
N ALA A 53 3.19 -27.82 5.74
CA ALA A 53 2.95 -26.74 4.78
C ALA A 53 1.55 -26.85 4.18
N HIS A 54 0.90 -25.71 3.95
CA HIS A 54 -0.40 -25.68 3.31
C HIS A 54 -0.27 -26.06 1.82
N SER A 55 -1.24 -26.80 1.30
CA SER A 55 -1.20 -27.33 -0.08
C SER A 55 -1.35 -26.26 -1.15
N ARG A 56 -2.16 -25.23 -0.89
CA ARG A 56 -2.45 -24.13 -1.81
C ARG A 56 -1.50 -22.94 -1.65
N ALA A 57 -1.21 -22.26 -2.75
CA ALA A 57 -0.36 -21.07 -2.80
C ALA A 57 -0.87 -19.93 -1.89
N GLY A 58 -2.18 -19.69 -1.85
CA GLY A 58 -2.78 -18.66 -0.99
C GLY A 58 -2.58 -18.92 0.49
N GLY A 59 -2.78 -20.17 0.92
CA GLY A 59 -2.53 -20.55 2.30
C GLY A 59 -1.04 -20.40 2.66
N GLN A 60 -0.12 -20.81 1.78
CA GLN A 60 1.31 -20.58 1.99
C GLN A 60 1.65 -19.10 2.06
N ALA A 61 1.05 -18.26 1.20
CA ALA A 61 1.24 -16.82 1.21
C ALA A 61 0.70 -16.16 2.49
N LEU A 62 -0.46 -16.62 2.97
CA LEU A 62 -1.06 -16.19 4.23
C LEU A 62 -0.15 -16.50 5.43
N ILE A 63 0.40 -17.71 5.49
CA ILE A 63 1.31 -18.13 6.56
C ILE A 63 2.60 -17.32 6.53
N ALA A 64 3.18 -17.11 5.33
CA ALA A 64 4.37 -16.28 5.17
C ALA A 64 4.12 -14.84 5.62
N LEU A 65 2.97 -14.25 5.25
CA LEU A 65 2.59 -12.91 5.69
C LEU A 65 2.44 -12.83 7.22
N ALA A 66 1.80 -13.82 7.84
CA ALA A 66 1.65 -13.87 9.29
C ALA A 66 3.00 -13.96 10.02
N LEU A 67 3.92 -14.80 9.53
CA LEU A 67 5.27 -14.93 10.08
C LEU A 67 6.06 -13.62 9.95
N LEU A 68 6.02 -12.96 8.79
CA LEU A 68 6.65 -11.64 8.60
C LEU A 68 6.10 -10.59 9.57
N LYS A 69 4.79 -10.56 9.77
CA LYS A 69 4.14 -9.62 10.71
C LYS A 69 4.41 -9.96 12.19
N ALA A 70 4.74 -11.22 12.48
CA ALA A 70 5.22 -11.67 13.79
C ALA A 70 6.71 -11.37 14.04
N GLY A 71 7.43 -10.82 13.04
CA GLY A 71 8.83 -10.47 13.16
C GLY A 71 9.82 -11.56 12.73
N GLU A 72 9.35 -12.60 12.02
CA GLU A 72 10.25 -13.59 11.44
C GLU A 72 11.02 -13.04 10.24
N GLU A 73 12.25 -13.53 10.07
CA GLU A 73 13.13 -13.13 8.97
C GLU A 73 12.62 -13.59 7.61
N GLU A 74 12.86 -12.76 6.58
CA GLU A 74 12.48 -13.09 5.20
C GLU A 74 13.13 -14.39 4.71
N SER A 75 14.36 -14.69 5.18
CA SER A 75 15.11 -15.89 4.82
C SER A 75 14.53 -17.19 5.40
N HIS A 76 13.57 -17.11 6.33
CA HIS A 76 13.00 -18.29 6.97
C HIS A 76 12.36 -19.22 5.92
N PRO A 77 12.59 -20.55 5.94
CA PRO A 77 12.12 -21.47 4.89
C PRO A 77 10.62 -21.41 4.62
N ARG A 78 9.80 -21.17 5.66
CA ARG A 78 8.34 -21.02 5.50
C ARG A 78 7.94 -19.72 4.80
N VAL A 79 8.67 -18.64 5.07
CA VAL A 79 8.44 -17.35 4.42
C VAL A 79 8.84 -17.48 2.95
N GLN A 80 10.04 -18.00 2.67
CA GLN A 80 10.51 -18.26 1.31
C GLN A 80 9.59 -19.22 0.54
N GLY A 81 9.04 -20.25 1.20
CA GLY A 81 8.03 -21.14 0.61
C GLY A 81 6.80 -20.39 0.11
N GLY A 82 6.21 -19.53 0.95
CA GLY A 82 5.07 -18.71 0.56
C GLY A 82 5.39 -17.69 -0.53
N VAL A 83 6.56 -17.04 -0.46
CA VAL A 83 7.03 -16.10 -1.49
C VAL A 83 7.23 -16.81 -2.83
N ASN A 84 7.86 -17.99 -2.83
CA ASN A 84 8.08 -18.78 -4.04
C ASN A 84 6.77 -19.30 -4.62
N ALA A 85 5.82 -19.73 -3.78
CA ALA A 85 4.49 -20.13 -4.23
C ALA A 85 3.73 -18.95 -4.87
N ALA A 86 3.79 -17.77 -4.26
CA ALA A 86 3.17 -16.54 -4.79
C ALA A 86 3.81 -16.11 -6.12
N ARG A 87 5.15 -16.12 -6.21
CA ARG A 87 5.88 -15.85 -7.46
C ARG A 87 5.53 -16.86 -8.55
N ASN A 88 5.45 -18.15 -8.19
CA ASN A 88 5.11 -19.20 -9.12
C ASN A 88 3.67 -19.07 -9.65
N LEU A 89 2.72 -18.73 -8.77
CA LEU A 89 1.34 -18.44 -9.17
C LEU A 89 1.28 -17.23 -10.10
N GLY A 90 2.06 -16.18 -9.83
CA GLY A 90 2.16 -14.97 -10.65
C GLY A 90 3.09 -15.07 -11.86
N LYS A 91 3.66 -16.23 -12.21
CA LYS A 91 4.51 -16.37 -13.41
C LYS A 91 3.76 -15.99 -14.69
N THR A 92 2.46 -16.26 -14.71
CA THR A 92 1.51 -15.84 -15.75
C THR A 92 0.24 -15.38 -15.06
N THR A 93 -0.66 -14.71 -15.76
CA THR A 93 -2.00 -14.43 -15.22
C THR A 93 -2.69 -15.75 -14.86
N PRO A 94 -3.06 -15.97 -13.58
CA PRO A 94 -3.74 -17.19 -13.16
C PRO A 94 -5.09 -17.38 -13.85
N SER A 95 -5.54 -18.63 -14.01
CA SER A 95 -6.88 -18.91 -14.54
C SER A 95 -7.98 -18.70 -13.50
N ASN A 96 -9.16 -18.27 -13.96
CA ASN A 96 -10.35 -18.14 -13.12
C ASN A 96 -11.05 -19.49 -12.92
N VAL A 97 -10.53 -20.28 -11.98
CA VAL A 97 -11.07 -21.59 -11.64
C VAL A 97 -11.45 -21.64 -10.16
N HIS A 98 -12.53 -22.34 -9.84
CA HIS A 98 -13.01 -22.55 -8.47
C HIS A 98 -13.02 -21.26 -7.62
N ASP A 99 -12.21 -21.23 -6.57
CA ASP A 99 -12.05 -20.17 -5.58
C ASP A 99 -10.63 -19.56 -5.62
N ASN A 100 -9.96 -19.61 -6.78
CA ASN A 100 -8.57 -19.17 -6.97
C ASN A 100 -8.36 -17.69 -6.61
N ALA A 101 -9.42 -16.88 -6.53
CA ALA A 101 -9.35 -15.49 -6.05
C ALA A 101 -8.71 -15.36 -4.65
N TYR A 102 -8.86 -16.36 -3.77
CA TYR A 102 -8.19 -16.39 -2.47
C TYR A 102 -6.68 -16.60 -2.62
N ASP A 103 -6.28 -17.53 -3.50
CA ASP A 103 -4.86 -17.81 -3.75
C ASP A 103 -4.16 -16.62 -4.41
N VAL A 104 -4.80 -16.03 -5.41
CA VAL A 104 -4.30 -14.83 -6.09
C VAL A 104 -4.26 -13.64 -5.14
N GLY A 105 -5.33 -13.40 -4.38
CA GLY A 105 -5.43 -12.30 -3.44
C GLY A 105 -4.34 -12.32 -2.36
N MET A 106 -4.17 -13.46 -1.68
CA MET A 106 -3.15 -13.59 -0.64
C MET A 106 -1.73 -13.53 -1.19
N SER A 107 -1.50 -14.10 -2.37
CA SER A 107 -0.19 -14.02 -3.06
C SER A 107 0.14 -12.57 -3.44
N LEU A 108 -0.83 -11.84 -3.98
CA LEU A 108 -0.69 -10.43 -4.34
C LEU A 108 -0.39 -9.57 -3.10
N ILE A 109 -1.14 -9.77 -2.01
CA ILE A 109 -0.92 -9.06 -0.75
C ILE A 109 0.50 -9.31 -0.23
N LEU A 110 0.95 -10.58 -0.18
CA LEU A 110 2.29 -10.93 0.31
C LEU A 110 3.39 -10.24 -0.51
N LEU A 111 3.34 -10.34 -1.84
CA LEU A 111 4.38 -9.78 -2.70
C LEU A 111 4.39 -8.25 -2.64
N CYS A 112 3.21 -7.62 -2.57
CA CYS A 112 3.10 -6.19 -2.31
C CYS A 112 3.64 -5.81 -0.93
N GLU A 113 3.45 -6.62 0.11
CA GLU A 113 3.95 -6.32 1.46
C GLU A 113 5.47 -6.46 1.60
N LEU A 114 6.10 -7.33 0.81
CA LEU A 114 7.53 -7.60 0.85
C LEU A 114 8.32 -6.51 0.08
N ASP A 115 8.48 -6.72 -1.22
CA ASP A 115 9.22 -5.87 -2.14
C ASP A 115 8.50 -5.82 -3.50
N PRO A 116 7.68 -4.78 -3.74
CA PRO A 116 6.97 -4.66 -5.01
C PRO A 116 7.87 -4.46 -6.23
N GLU A 117 9.07 -3.91 -6.06
CA GLU A 117 10.00 -3.68 -7.17
C GLU A 117 10.63 -5.00 -7.61
N ALA A 118 11.12 -5.81 -6.67
CA ALA A 118 11.68 -7.13 -6.96
C ALA A 118 10.63 -8.14 -7.46
N ASN A 119 9.34 -7.93 -7.13
CA ASN A 119 8.24 -8.81 -7.51
C ASN A 119 7.32 -8.21 -8.58
N ARG A 120 7.82 -7.27 -9.38
CA ARG A 120 6.98 -6.46 -10.29
C ARG A 120 6.15 -7.27 -11.27
N GLU A 121 6.77 -8.23 -11.95
CA GLU A 121 6.08 -9.07 -12.94
C GLU A 121 5.03 -10.01 -12.29
N PRO A 122 5.36 -10.77 -11.23
CA PRO A 122 4.34 -11.54 -10.50
C PRO A 122 3.17 -10.69 -10.00
N ILE A 123 3.43 -9.51 -9.43
CA ILE A 123 2.37 -8.62 -8.95
C ILE A 123 1.50 -8.15 -10.13
N GLN A 124 2.08 -7.78 -11.26
CA GLN A 124 1.33 -7.35 -12.43
C GLN A 124 0.39 -8.46 -12.94
N ASN A 125 0.85 -9.71 -12.99
CA ASN A 125 0.04 -10.84 -13.44
C ASN A 125 -1.08 -11.21 -12.44
N LEU A 126 -0.81 -11.13 -11.14
CA LEU A 126 -1.81 -11.34 -10.09
C LEU A 126 -2.84 -10.21 -10.06
N LEU A 127 -2.43 -8.96 -10.31
CA LEU A 127 -3.34 -7.83 -10.49
C LEU A 127 -4.20 -8.03 -11.75
N GLN A 128 -3.59 -8.45 -12.85
CA GLN A 128 -4.27 -8.70 -14.12
C GLN A 128 -5.41 -9.72 -13.96
N TYR A 129 -5.23 -10.75 -13.13
CA TYR A 129 -6.32 -11.68 -12.78
C TYR A 129 -7.55 -10.93 -12.25
N PHE A 130 -7.40 -10.02 -11.29
CA PHE A 130 -8.54 -9.27 -10.77
C PHE A 130 -9.13 -8.33 -11.83
N LEU A 131 -8.31 -7.73 -12.70
CA LEU A 131 -8.81 -6.89 -13.79
C LEU A 131 -9.66 -7.69 -14.80
N GLU A 132 -9.24 -8.89 -15.16
CA GLU A 132 -9.89 -9.74 -16.17
C GLU A 132 -11.11 -10.51 -15.63
N THR A 133 -11.11 -10.82 -14.33
CA THR A 133 -12.14 -11.68 -13.72
C THR A 133 -13.22 -10.92 -12.98
N GLN A 134 -13.15 -9.57 -12.96
CA GLN A 134 -14.21 -8.75 -12.41
C GLN A 134 -15.50 -9.00 -13.21
N LYS A 135 -16.57 -9.37 -12.50
CA LYS A 135 -17.85 -9.68 -13.14
C LYS A 135 -18.49 -8.40 -13.69
N PRO A 136 -19.44 -8.48 -14.64
CA PRO A 136 -20.13 -7.30 -15.18
C PRO A 136 -20.75 -6.40 -14.12
N GLY A 137 -21.23 -6.98 -13.02
CA GLY A 137 -21.75 -6.22 -11.87
C GLY A 137 -20.69 -5.42 -11.12
N GLY A 138 -19.42 -5.85 -11.12
CA GLY A 138 -18.30 -5.16 -10.47
C GLY A 138 -17.69 -5.89 -9.28
N GLY A 139 -18.35 -6.92 -8.75
CA GLY A 139 -17.77 -7.82 -7.75
C GLY A 139 -16.92 -8.93 -8.37
N TRP A 140 -16.24 -9.68 -7.50
CA TRP A 140 -15.56 -10.95 -7.82
C TRP A 140 -16.28 -12.10 -7.13
N GLY A 141 -16.18 -13.29 -7.71
CA GLY A 141 -16.82 -14.49 -7.19
C GLY A 141 -16.51 -15.69 -8.07
N TYR A 142 -16.98 -16.87 -7.68
CA TYR A 142 -16.76 -18.14 -8.38
C TYR A 142 -16.98 -18.05 -9.90
N ALA A 143 -16.13 -18.72 -10.67
CA ALA A 143 -16.16 -18.71 -12.14
C ALA A 143 -17.54 -19.12 -12.72
N GLY A 144 -18.19 -20.12 -12.13
CA GLY A 144 -19.51 -20.61 -12.57
C GLY A 144 -20.72 -19.82 -12.07
N ARG A 145 -20.52 -18.65 -11.44
CA ARG A 145 -21.60 -17.78 -10.95
C ARG A 145 -21.64 -16.47 -11.71
N ASN A 146 -22.82 -15.94 -11.98
CA ASN A 146 -22.97 -14.67 -12.69
C ASN A 146 -22.78 -13.44 -11.78
N THR A 147 -22.98 -13.62 -10.47
CA THR A 147 -22.86 -12.56 -9.45
C THR A 147 -21.54 -12.69 -8.67
N GLY A 148 -21.10 -11.59 -8.07
CA GLY A 148 -19.97 -11.58 -7.13
C GLY A 148 -20.40 -11.98 -5.72
N ASP A 149 -19.41 -12.20 -4.86
CA ASP A 149 -19.57 -12.36 -3.41
C ASP A 149 -18.66 -11.43 -2.63
N ASN A 150 -19.07 -11.06 -1.42
CA ASN A 150 -18.33 -10.11 -0.60
C ASN A 150 -16.99 -10.67 -0.12
N SER A 151 -16.87 -12.01 -0.03
CA SER A 151 -15.67 -12.67 0.46
C SER A 151 -14.49 -12.58 -0.51
N MET A 152 -14.69 -12.88 -1.79
CA MET A 152 -13.68 -12.73 -2.84
C MET A 152 -13.50 -11.27 -3.23
N THR A 153 -14.59 -10.49 -3.24
CA THR A 153 -14.54 -9.06 -3.59
C THR A 153 -13.61 -8.27 -2.68
N GLN A 154 -13.54 -8.58 -1.38
CA GLN A 154 -12.63 -7.87 -0.49
C GLN A 154 -11.14 -8.12 -0.79
N TYR A 155 -10.80 -9.29 -1.32
CA TYR A 155 -9.44 -9.58 -1.77
C TYR A 155 -9.12 -8.88 -3.08
N GLY A 156 -10.10 -8.76 -3.99
CA GLY A 156 -10.00 -7.87 -5.14
C GLY A 156 -9.77 -6.43 -4.71
N ALA A 157 -10.60 -5.89 -3.81
CA ALA A 157 -10.48 -4.52 -3.31
C ALA A 157 -9.12 -4.25 -2.64
N LEU A 158 -8.67 -5.14 -1.75
CA LEU A 158 -7.37 -5.00 -1.09
C LEU A 158 -6.20 -5.17 -2.07
N GLY A 159 -6.31 -6.10 -3.01
CA GLY A 159 -5.34 -6.30 -4.09
C GLY A 159 -5.17 -5.04 -4.95
N LEU A 160 -6.27 -4.44 -5.40
CA LEU A 160 -6.27 -3.16 -6.12
C LEU A 160 -5.64 -2.05 -5.26
N TRP A 161 -6.04 -1.94 -4.00
CA TRP A 161 -5.54 -0.91 -3.10
C TRP A 161 -4.02 -1.01 -2.91
N LEU A 162 -3.51 -2.19 -2.55
CA LEU A 162 -2.07 -2.41 -2.36
C LEU A 162 -1.29 -2.25 -3.66
N SER A 163 -1.84 -2.67 -4.80
CA SER A 163 -1.20 -2.52 -6.11
C SER A 163 -1.02 -1.05 -6.47
N GLN A 164 -2.08 -0.24 -6.35
CA GLN A 164 -2.02 1.20 -6.59
C GLN A 164 -1.00 1.87 -5.65
N ARG A 165 -1.04 1.54 -4.36
CA ARG A 165 -0.09 2.03 -3.35
C ARG A 165 1.34 1.54 -3.54
N SER A 166 1.53 0.53 -4.39
CA SER A 166 2.84 -0.03 -4.76
C SER A 166 3.30 0.43 -6.16
N GLY A 167 2.60 1.39 -6.77
CA GLY A 167 3.00 2.00 -8.05
C GLY A 167 2.50 1.29 -9.30
N PHE A 168 1.56 0.34 -9.16
CA PHE A 168 0.91 -0.31 -10.29
C PHE A 168 -0.31 0.49 -10.75
N GLU A 169 -0.59 0.45 -12.04
CA GLU A 169 -1.76 1.11 -12.61
C GLU A 169 -3.02 0.32 -12.28
N VAL A 170 -3.97 0.99 -11.61
CA VAL A 170 -5.29 0.44 -11.33
C VAL A 170 -6.32 1.29 -12.07
N PRO A 171 -7.05 0.72 -13.06
CA PRO A 171 -8.03 1.47 -13.82
C PRO A 171 -9.17 1.99 -12.94
N ILE A 172 -9.43 3.30 -13.00
CA ILE A 172 -10.55 3.95 -12.31
C ILE A 172 -11.89 3.22 -12.58
N PRO A 173 -12.23 2.81 -13.81
CA PRO A 173 -13.48 2.09 -14.08
C PRO A 173 -13.62 0.77 -13.31
N THR A 174 -12.51 0.08 -13.01
CA THR A 174 -12.54 -1.14 -12.19
C THR A 174 -12.95 -0.82 -10.76
N VAL A 175 -12.43 0.28 -10.20
CA VAL A 175 -12.76 0.73 -8.83
C VAL A 175 -14.19 1.28 -8.76
N GLU A 176 -14.65 2.00 -9.79
CA GLU A 176 -16.03 2.48 -9.91
C GLU A 176 -17.03 1.32 -9.87
N ARG A 177 -16.78 0.27 -10.66
CA ARG A 177 -17.63 -0.92 -10.69
C ARG A 177 -17.62 -1.64 -9.35
N LEU A 178 -16.47 -1.78 -8.69
CA LEU A 178 -16.36 -2.33 -7.33
C LEU A 178 -17.26 -1.56 -6.36
N CYS A 179 -17.10 -0.25 -6.25
CA CYS A 179 -17.89 0.59 -5.35
C CYS A 179 -19.39 0.46 -5.66
N ASN A 180 -19.78 0.62 -6.93
CA ASN A 180 -21.18 0.56 -7.32
C ASN A 180 -21.79 -0.83 -7.09
N TRP A 181 -21.03 -1.92 -7.25
CA TRP A 181 -21.52 -3.27 -6.92
C TRP A 181 -21.84 -3.40 -5.42
N ILE A 182 -20.93 -2.97 -4.54
CA ILE A 182 -21.14 -3.02 -3.09
C ILE A 182 -22.37 -2.19 -2.70
N LEU A 183 -22.52 -0.99 -3.28
CA LEU A 183 -23.65 -0.11 -3.01
C LEU A 183 -25.00 -0.72 -3.43
N ARG A 184 -25.03 -1.47 -4.54
CA ARG A 184 -26.25 -2.13 -5.04
C ARG A 184 -26.60 -3.40 -4.27
N CYS A 185 -25.61 -4.15 -3.78
CA CYS A 185 -25.81 -5.39 -3.04
C CYS A 185 -26.02 -5.19 -1.52
N GLN A 186 -26.21 -3.96 -1.05
CA GLN A 186 -26.52 -3.68 0.35
C GLN A 186 -27.98 -4.05 0.66
N ASP A 187 -28.19 -4.78 1.75
CA ASP A 187 -29.51 -5.12 2.28
C ASP A 187 -30.24 -3.88 2.82
N PRO A 188 -31.59 -3.82 2.80
CA PRO A 188 -32.35 -2.74 3.45
C PRO A 188 -31.98 -2.48 4.92
N SER A 189 -31.57 -3.50 5.67
CA SER A 189 -31.07 -3.39 7.06
C SER A 189 -29.67 -2.75 7.18
N GLY A 190 -29.00 -2.49 6.05
CA GLY A 190 -27.64 -1.96 5.98
C GLY A 190 -26.54 -3.03 5.90
N GLY A 191 -26.87 -4.32 6.09
CA GLY A 191 -25.91 -5.42 5.99
C GLY A 191 -25.61 -5.86 4.56
N TRP A 192 -24.80 -6.91 4.43
CA TRP A 192 -24.50 -7.58 3.16
C TRP A 192 -24.51 -9.10 3.34
N GLY A 193 -25.07 -9.79 2.36
CA GLY A 193 -25.05 -11.26 2.28
C GLY A 193 -23.71 -11.80 1.77
N TYR A 194 -23.58 -13.13 1.71
CA TYR A 194 -22.42 -13.76 1.08
C TYR A 194 -22.38 -13.50 -0.42
N GLN A 195 -23.33 -14.09 -1.16
CA GLN A 195 -23.54 -13.85 -2.59
C GLN A 195 -24.48 -12.65 -2.76
N GLY A 196 -24.01 -11.61 -3.46
CA GLY A 196 -24.80 -10.39 -3.62
C GLY A 196 -25.95 -10.60 -4.61
N VAL A 197 -27.18 -10.33 -4.17
CA VAL A 197 -28.32 -10.16 -5.08
C VAL A 197 -28.22 -8.75 -5.64
N ASP A 198 -27.73 -8.64 -6.87
CA ASP A 198 -27.53 -7.37 -7.57
C ASP A 198 -28.79 -7.01 -8.38
N PRO A 199 -29.51 -5.93 -8.06
CA PRO A 199 -30.68 -5.47 -8.81
C PRO A 199 -30.33 -4.94 -10.23
N GLY A 200 -29.04 -4.90 -10.59
CA GLY A 200 -28.55 -4.59 -11.92
C GLY A 200 -27.88 -3.21 -12.03
N PRO A 201 -27.03 -2.99 -13.04
CA PRO A 201 -26.31 -1.73 -13.21
C PRO A 201 -27.23 -0.51 -13.21
N GLY A 202 -26.89 0.50 -12.40
CA GLY A 202 -27.66 1.74 -12.26
C GLY A 202 -28.88 1.65 -11.33
N ASN A 203 -29.32 0.45 -10.95
CA ASN A 203 -30.41 0.27 -10.00
C ASN A 203 -29.87 0.19 -8.56
N PHE A 204 -30.08 1.23 -7.76
CA PHE A 204 -29.65 1.26 -6.35
C PHE A 204 -30.81 0.98 -5.37
N GLN A 205 -31.93 0.43 -5.85
CA GLN A 205 -32.99 -0.05 -4.96
C GLN A 205 -32.48 -1.29 -4.22
N ARG A 206 -32.26 -1.15 -2.91
CA ARG A 206 -31.81 -2.26 -2.06
C ARG A 206 -32.87 -3.36 -2.03
N VAL A 207 -32.41 -4.60 -2.15
CA VAL A 207 -33.25 -5.80 -2.06
C VAL A 207 -32.76 -6.69 -0.92
N PRO A 208 -33.65 -7.46 -0.26
CA PRO A 208 -33.25 -8.38 0.80
C PRO A 208 -32.13 -9.32 0.38
N GLN A 209 -31.10 -9.43 1.20
CA GLN A 209 -29.96 -10.33 1.03
C GLN A 209 -30.13 -11.57 1.91
N SER A 210 -29.46 -12.66 1.53
CA SER A 210 -29.41 -13.90 2.31
C SER A 210 -28.00 -14.16 2.84
N ASP A 211 -27.89 -15.06 3.82
CA ASP A 211 -26.61 -15.44 4.42
C ASP A 211 -25.79 -14.25 4.94
N MET A 212 -26.48 -13.30 5.58
CA MET A 212 -25.86 -12.14 6.20
C MET A 212 -25.12 -12.57 7.48
N ARG A 213 -23.82 -12.25 7.52
CA ARG A 213 -22.93 -12.55 8.65
C ARG A 213 -22.04 -11.34 8.92
N PRO A 214 -21.58 -11.13 10.17
CA PRO A 214 -20.66 -10.02 10.49
C PRO A 214 -19.43 -9.95 9.59
N THR A 215 -18.89 -11.10 9.16
CA THR A 215 -17.78 -11.19 8.20
C THR A 215 -18.10 -10.56 6.87
N MET A 216 -19.31 -10.75 6.34
CA MET A 216 -19.71 -10.19 5.05
C MET A 216 -19.94 -8.69 5.13
N VAL A 217 -20.45 -8.22 6.27
CA VAL A 217 -20.56 -6.78 6.55
C VAL A 217 -19.18 -6.13 6.62
N CYS A 218 -18.23 -6.74 7.35
CA CYS A 218 -16.84 -6.25 7.41
C CYS A 218 -16.16 -6.28 6.04
N ALA A 219 -16.34 -7.35 5.27
CA ALA A 219 -15.79 -7.49 3.92
C ALA A 219 -16.31 -6.40 2.98
N ALA A 220 -17.62 -6.17 2.96
CA ALA A 220 -18.26 -5.16 2.12
C ALA A 220 -17.87 -3.73 2.55
N LEU A 221 -17.92 -3.43 3.86
CA LEU A 221 -17.49 -2.13 4.39
C LEU A 221 -16.02 -1.88 4.06
N GLY A 222 -15.12 -2.80 4.39
CA GLY A 222 -13.69 -2.68 4.09
C GLY A 222 -13.46 -2.43 2.60
N SER A 223 -14.16 -3.15 1.73
CA SER A 223 -14.08 -2.95 0.27
C SER A 223 -14.57 -1.57 -0.16
N LEU A 224 -15.66 -1.07 0.44
CA LEU A 224 -16.19 0.26 0.14
C LEU A 224 -15.26 1.36 0.63
N TYR A 225 -14.66 1.20 1.81
CA TYR A 225 -13.63 2.13 2.30
C TYR A 225 -12.42 2.16 1.37
N MET A 226 -11.86 0.99 1.01
CA MET A 226 -10.74 0.86 0.07
C MET A 226 -11.05 1.49 -1.29
N GLY A 227 -12.21 1.20 -1.87
CA GLY A 227 -12.62 1.75 -3.15
C GLY A 227 -12.88 3.27 -3.08
N SER A 228 -13.47 3.74 -1.99
CA SER A 228 -13.68 5.19 -1.78
C SER A 228 -12.36 5.95 -1.62
N ASP A 229 -11.37 5.35 -0.95
CA ASP A 229 -10.02 5.92 -0.82
C ASP A 229 -9.29 5.95 -2.18
N LEU A 230 -9.35 4.87 -2.96
CA LEU A 230 -8.81 4.83 -4.32
C LEU A 230 -9.42 5.87 -5.27
N LEU A 231 -10.66 6.29 -5.04
CA LEU A 231 -11.37 7.29 -5.85
C LEU A 231 -11.30 8.72 -5.28
N ASN A 232 -10.59 8.92 -4.16
CA ASN A 232 -10.59 10.17 -3.38
C ASN A 232 -12.01 10.63 -2.95
N ILE A 233 -12.91 9.68 -2.68
CA ILE A 233 -14.25 9.89 -2.12
C ILE A 233 -14.17 9.64 -0.60
N THR A 234 -13.30 10.37 0.09
CA THR A 234 -13.09 10.22 1.54
C THR A 234 -13.67 11.40 2.31
N GLU A 235 -14.23 11.11 3.48
CA GLU A 235 -14.72 12.12 4.42
C GLU A 235 -13.56 12.64 5.29
N ARG A 236 -12.41 13.01 4.71
CA ARG A 236 -11.36 13.70 5.47
C ARG A 236 -11.92 15.05 5.96
N ARG A 237 -12.56 15.00 7.14
CA ARG A 237 -13.13 16.17 7.81
C ARG A 237 -11.99 17.14 8.09
N LYS A 238 -12.32 18.42 8.05
CA LYS A 238 -11.43 19.56 8.31
C LYS A 238 -10.69 19.55 9.68
N GLN A 239 -10.77 18.49 10.50
CA GLN A 239 -10.44 18.53 11.92
C GLN A 239 -8.94 18.38 12.26
N ASP A 240 -8.08 17.90 11.35
CA ASP A 240 -6.67 17.63 11.68
C ASP A 240 -5.71 18.82 11.49
N VAL A 241 -6.22 20.05 11.36
CA VAL A 241 -5.35 21.24 11.46
C VAL A 241 -5.11 21.64 12.92
N GLU A 242 -5.88 21.13 13.89
CA GLU A 242 -5.83 21.57 15.29
C GLU A 242 -5.42 20.50 16.34
N GLU A 243 -5.12 19.25 15.97
CA GLU A 243 -4.55 18.29 16.95
C GLU A 243 -3.07 18.61 17.19
N LYS A 244 -2.86 19.45 18.23
CA LYS A 244 -1.61 19.80 18.92
C LYS A 244 -0.41 18.91 18.57
N SER A 245 0.49 19.44 17.75
CA SER A 245 1.89 19.00 17.75
C SER A 245 2.41 18.99 19.20
N PRO A 246 3.08 17.92 19.66
CA PRO A 246 3.74 17.91 20.95
C PRO A 246 4.67 19.13 21.00
N SER A 247 4.61 19.88 22.10
CA SER A 247 5.26 21.17 22.31
C SER A 247 6.69 21.22 21.75
N LEU A 248 6.85 21.76 20.55
CA LEU A 248 8.15 22.13 20.01
C LEU A 248 8.59 23.44 20.70
N PRO A 249 9.87 23.60 21.05
CA PRO A 249 10.40 24.83 21.64
C PRO A 249 10.09 26.05 20.74
N GLY A 250 9.79 27.19 21.35
CA GLY A 250 9.21 28.39 20.70
C GLY A 250 10.01 29.05 19.56
N PHE A 251 11.16 28.50 19.15
CA PHE A 251 11.90 28.91 17.96
C PHE A 251 11.63 28.04 16.72
N VAL A 252 10.98 26.88 16.87
CA VAL A 252 10.55 26.02 15.75
C VAL A 252 9.07 26.24 15.52
N ARG A 253 8.74 27.10 14.55
CA ARG A 253 7.37 27.23 14.05
C ARG A 253 7.24 26.30 12.86
N GLU A 254 6.36 25.32 12.95
CA GLU A 254 5.94 24.52 11.80
C GLU A 254 5.34 25.46 10.75
N VAL A 255 6.10 25.78 9.70
CA VAL A 255 5.57 26.50 8.55
C VAL A 255 4.81 25.48 7.73
N LYS A 256 3.50 25.34 8.02
CA LYS A 256 2.59 24.66 7.10
C LYS A 256 2.58 25.46 5.80
N THR A 257 3.23 24.95 4.76
CA THR A 257 3.05 25.49 3.41
C THR A 257 1.57 25.36 3.04
N PRO A 258 0.97 26.35 2.37
CA PRO A 258 -0.45 26.32 1.96
C PRO A 258 -0.84 25.10 1.10
N ASP A 259 0.14 24.37 0.57
CA ASP A 259 -0.05 23.22 -0.34
C ASP A 259 -0.24 21.87 0.38
N ALA A 260 0.02 21.77 1.70
CA ALA A 260 -0.07 20.51 2.44
C ALA A 260 -1.51 20.00 2.66
N VAL A 261 -2.54 20.75 2.23
CA VAL A 261 -3.94 20.33 2.25
C VAL A 261 -4.64 20.70 0.93
N GLU A 262 -3.98 20.50 -0.22
CA GLU A 262 -4.75 20.40 -1.46
C GLU A 262 -5.56 19.10 -1.42
N ARG A 263 -6.86 19.21 -1.14
CA ARG A 263 -7.80 18.07 -1.20
C ARG A 263 -7.61 17.38 -2.55
N ALA A 264 -7.16 16.13 -2.54
CA ALA A 264 -7.11 15.34 -3.76
C ALA A 264 -8.52 15.35 -4.38
N LYS A 265 -8.62 15.85 -5.62
CA LYS A 265 -9.92 15.98 -6.30
C LYS A 265 -10.52 14.59 -6.44
N ILE A 266 -11.83 14.49 -6.21
CA ILE A 266 -12.60 13.28 -6.49
C ILE A 266 -12.31 12.86 -7.95
N LEU A 267 -11.91 11.61 -8.15
CA LEU A 267 -11.44 11.14 -9.44
C LEU A 267 -12.57 10.81 -10.43
N THR A 268 -13.82 10.71 -9.94
CA THR A 268 -14.97 10.29 -10.76
C THR A 268 -16.31 10.81 -10.22
N LYS A 269 -17.28 10.95 -11.11
CA LYS A 269 -18.71 11.17 -10.77
C LYS A 269 -19.56 9.91 -10.94
N ALA A 270 -18.98 8.80 -11.42
CA ALA A 270 -19.70 7.54 -11.63
C ALA A 270 -20.06 6.81 -10.33
N VAL A 271 -19.41 7.19 -9.23
CA VAL A 271 -19.73 6.73 -7.87
C VAL A 271 -20.23 7.92 -7.07
N ASP A 272 -21.47 7.84 -6.60
CA ASP A 272 -22.10 8.93 -5.85
C ASP A 272 -21.57 8.99 -4.41
N ALA A 273 -20.93 10.11 -4.05
CA ALA A 273 -20.33 10.30 -2.72
C ALA A 273 -21.37 10.24 -1.59
N GLY A 274 -22.56 10.80 -1.80
CA GLY A 274 -23.65 10.77 -0.81
C GLY A 274 -24.11 9.33 -0.53
N ARG A 275 -24.21 8.51 -1.56
CA ARG A 275 -24.56 7.08 -1.46
C ARG A 275 -23.47 6.29 -0.77
N VAL A 276 -22.19 6.58 -1.03
CA VAL A 276 -21.06 5.99 -0.30
C VAL A 276 -21.16 6.29 1.19
N THR A 277 -21.32 7.56 1.57
CA THR A 277 -21.52 7.98 2.97
C THR A 277 -22.71 7.28 3.62
N ALA A 278 -23.87 7.31 2.96
CA ALA A 278 -25.09 6.68 3.48
C ALA A 278 -24.93 5.16 3.64
N SER A 279 -24.23 4.50 2.72
CA SER A 279 -23.97 3.06 2.75
C SER A 279 -22.99 2.68 3.86
N LYS A 280 -21.89 3.41 4.01
CA LYS A 280 -20.93 3.26 5.13
C LYS A 280 -21.66 3.40 6.48
N ASN A 281 -22.50 4.43 6.63
CA ASN A 281 -23.25 4.66 7.87
C ASN A 281 -24.25 3.53 8.17
N ALA A 282 -25.05 3.11 7.18
CA ALA A 282 -26.00 2.02 7.35
C ALA A 282 -25.30 0.70 7.70
N GLY A 283 -24.18 0.40 7.03
CA GLY A 283 -23.37 -0.78 7.30
C GLY A 283 -22.76 -0.79 8.70
N ARG A 284 -22.25 0.36 9.16
CA ARG A 284 -21.73 0.49 10.53
C ARG A 284 -22.81 0.30 11.58
N SER A 285 -24.00 0.87 11.38
CA SER A 285 -25.15 0.65 12.27
C SER A 285 -25.56 -0.82 12.31
N ASN A 286 -25.57 -1.50 11.16
CA ASN A 286 -25.86 -2.92 11.07
C ASN A 286 -24.81 -3.78 11.81
N LEU A 287 -23.53 -3.49 11.60
CA LEU A 287 -22.43 -4.19 12.27
C LEU A 287 -22.48 -3.97 13.79
N ALA A 288 -22.75 -2.75 14.25
CA ALA A 288 -22.90 -2.45 15.67
C ALA A 288 -24.06 -3.24 16.32
N ALA A 289 -25.18 -3.39 15.60
CA ALA A 289 -26.35 -4.15 16.08
C ALA A 289 -26.13 -5.68 16.06
N THR A 290 -25.23 -6.17 15.20
CA THR A 290 -24.98 -7.61 15.00
C THR A 290 -23.60 -8.06 15.50
N PHE A 291 -22.88 -7.17 16.19
CA PHE A 291 -21.50 -7.40 16.60
C PHE A 291 -21.38 -8.63 17.51
N THR A 292 -20.41 -9.48 17.19
CA THR A 292 -19.94 -10.58 18.02
C THR A 292 -18.45 -10.75 17.78
N ILE A 293 -17.72 -11.24 18.78
CA ILE A 293 -16.31 -11.61 18.61
C ILE A 293 -16.12 -13.08 18.22
N SER A 294 -17.13 -13.92 18.44
CA SER A 294 -17.10 -15.35 18.12
C SER A 294 -18.33 -15.71 17.28
N PRO A 295 -18.27 -15.50 15.95
CA PRO A 295 -19.35 -15.91 15.06
C PRO A 295 -19.46 -17.44 15.01
N SER A 296 -20.55 -17.96 14.43
CA SER A 296 -20.83 -19.40 14.37
C SER A 296 -19.90 -20.19 13.45
N GLN A 297 -19.18 -19.53 12.55
CA GLN A 297 -18.28 -20.12 11.56
C GLN A 297 -17.29 -19.08 11.03
N TRP A 298 -16.14 -19.53 10.55
CA TRP A 298 -15.09 -18.70 9.96
C TRP A 298 -14.64 -17.57 10.90
N ASP A 299 -14.45 -17.90 12.18
CA ASP A 299 -14.23 -16.93 13.25
C ASP A 299 -12.88 -16.22 13.15
N PHE A 300 -11.81 -16.89 12.72
CA PHE A 300 -10.51 -16.22 12.58
C PHE A 300 -10.44 -15.43 11.28
N TYR A 301 -11.05 -15.93 10.19
CA TYR A 301 -11.24 -15.15 8.98
C TYR A 301 -12.05 -13.87 9.25
N TYR A 302 -13.10 -13.98 10.08
CA TYR A 302 -13.88 -12.84 10.56
C TYR A 302 -13.03 -11.83 11.32
N LEU A 303 -12.22 -12.27 12.30
CA LEU A 303 -11.36 -11.37 13.05
C LEU A 303 -10.45 -10.57 12.10
N TYR A 304 -9.82 -11.22 11.13
CA TYR A 304 -8.98 -10.50 10.17
C TYR A 304 -9.79 -9.54 9.27
N ALA A 305 -11.01 -9.91 8.86
CA ALA A 305 -11.90 -9.00 8.12
C ALA A 305 -12.31 -7.78 8.97
N LEU A 306 -12.59 -7.97 10.26
CA LEU A 306 -12.90 -6.91 11.23
C LEU A 306 -11.72 -5.95 11.39
N GLU A 307 -10.52 -6.48 11.62
CA GLU A 307 -9.28 -5.67 11.72
C GLU A 307 -9.04 -4.84 10.46
N ARG A 308 -9.26 -5.44 9.27
CA ARG A 308 -9.11 -4.75 8.00
C ARG A 308 -10.11 -3.62 7.85
N TYR A 309 -11.40 -3.88 8.09
CA TYR A 309 -12.45 -2.87 8.00
C TYR A 309 -12.17 -1.72 8.98
N GLU A 310 -11.86 -2.00 10.24
CA GLU A 310 -11.61 -0.97 11.25
C GLU A 310 -10.37 -0.13 10.89
N SER A 311 -9.31 -0.76 10.37
CA SER A 311 -8.10 -0.05 9.93
C SER A 311 -8.38 0.92 8.76
N PHE A 312 -9.22 0.52 7.79
CA PHE A 312 -9.61 1.40 6.69
C PHE A 312 -10.63 2.47 7.11
N ARG A 313 -11.46 2.18 8.12
CA ARG A 313 -12.33 3.18 8.74
C ARG A 313 -11.51 4.25 9.46
N GLU A 314 -10.49 3.85 10.22
CA GLU A 314 -9.56 4.80 10.87
C GLU A 314 -8.85 5.67 9.83
N LEU A 315 -8.42 5.09 8.69
CA LEU A 315 -7.84 5.83 7.58
C LEU A 315 -8.80 6.87 7.00
N ASP A 316 -10.07 6.51 6.77
CA ASP A 316 -11.10 7.41 6.23
C ASP A 316 -11.46 8.53 7.19
N LEU A 317 -11.44 8.25 8.51
CA LEU A 317 -11.70 9.24 9.56
C LEU A 317 -10.51 10.16 9.84
N GLY A 318 -9.29 9.81 9.42
CA GLY A 318 -8.06 10.51 9.79
C GLY A 318 -7.63 10.29 11.24
N LYS A 319 -8.42 9.58 12.05
CA LYS A 319 -8.21 9.38 13.48
C LYS A 319 -8.16 7.91 13.83
N LYS A 320 -7.15 7.54 14.63
CA LYS A 320 -7.07 6.24 15.28
C LYS A 320 -7.79 6.27 16.61
N ASP A 321 -8.53 5.21 16.90
CA ASP A 321 -8.94 4.92 18.27
C ASP A 321 -7.74 4.28 18.98
N PRO A 322 -7.16 4.92 20.01
CA PRO A 322 -6.02 4.35 20.73
C PRO A 322 -6.41 3.09 21.51
N GLN A 323 -7.71 2.89 21.82
CA GLN A 323 -8.20 1.78 22.63
C GLN A 323 -9.51 1.23 22.07
N PRO A 324 -9.49 0.62 20.86
CA PRO A 324 -10.71 0.18 20.23
C PRO A 324 -11.31 -1.03 20.97
N PRO A 325 -12.57 -0.96 21.47
CA PRO A 325 -13.18 -2.06 22.24
C PRO A 325 -13.24 -3.39 21.48
N TRP A 326 -13.34 -3.34 20.14
CA TRP A 326 -13.34 -4.53 19.29
C TRP A 326 -12.00 -5.28 19.34
N TYR A 327 -10.89 -4.56 19.50
CA TYR A 327 -9.56 -5.16 19.54
C TYR A 327 -9.34 -5.84 20.88
N ASP A 328 -9.70 -5.18 21.99
CA ASP A 328 -9.64 -5.77 23.33
C ASP A 328 -10.52 -7.03 23.45
N ALA A 329 -11.73 -6.98 22.89
CA ALA A 329 -12.61 -8.14 22.84
C ALA A 329 -11.94 -9.31 22.09
N GLY A 330 -11.29 -9.04 20.95
CA GLY A 330 -10.57 -10.04 20.17
C GLY A 330 -9.33 -10.59 20.86
N VAL A 331 -8.51 -9.72 21.47
CA VAL A 331 -7.32 -10.14 22.23
C VAL A 331 -7.72 -11.05 23.39
N ASN A 332 -8.76 -10.69 24.15
CA ASN A 332 -9.27 -11.53 25.24
C ASN A 332 -9.82 -12.86 24.72
N HIS A 333 -10.55 -12.86 23.60
CA HIS A 333 -11.04 -14.08 22.97
C HIS A 333 -9.89 -15.00 22.55
N LEU A 334 -8.88 -14.46 21.85
CA LEU A 334 -7.72 -15.21 21.39
C LEU A 334 -6.89 -15.76 22.55
N ARG A 335 -6.74 -14.99 23.63
CA ARG A 335 -6.09 -15.47 24.86
C ARG A 335 -6.80 -16.67 25.46
N SER A 336 -8.13 -16.61 25.54
CA SER A 336 -8.94 -17.68 26.12
C SER A 336 -9.01 -18.96 25.28
N THR A 337 -8.57 -18.90 24.01
CA THR A 337 -8.75 -19.99 23.03
C THR A 337 -7.44 -20.50 22.42
N GLN A 338 -6.29 -19.90 22.76
CA GLN A 338 -5.00 -20.39 22.30
C GLN A 338 -4.67 -21.74 22.97
N SER A 339 -4.33 -22.75 22.17
CA SER A 339 -3.90 -24.05 22.70
C SER A 339 -2.47 -24.04 23.23
N ASP A 340 -2.08 -25.09 23.96
CA ASP A 340 -0.70 -25.27 24.45
C ASP A 340 0.34 -25.28 23.32
N SER A 341 -0.04 -25.75 22.13
CA SER A 341 0.81 -25.73 20.94
C SER A 341 1.03 -24.33 20.36
N GLY A 342 0.31 -23.31 20.85
CA GLY A 342 0.27 -21.96 20.30
C GLY A 342 -0.73 -21.77 19.16
N SER A 343 -1.32 -22.86 18.63
CA SER A 343 -2.33 -22.79 17.57
C SER A 343 -3.70 -22.38 18.09
N TRP A 344 -4.52 -21.88 17.16
CA TRP A 344 -5.95 -21.75 17.31
C TRP A 344 -6.69 -22.70 16.37
N ARG A 345 -7.88 -23.15 16.81
CA ARG A 345 -8.79 -23.98 16.00
C ARG A 345 -10.03 -23.17 15.68
N GLY A 346 -10.20 -22.84 14.40
CA GLY A 346 -11.37 -22.12 13.93
C GLY A 346 -12.55 -23.02 13.59
N LYS A 347 -13.74 -22.43 13.60
CA LYS A 347 -14.99 -23.10 13.21
C LYS A 347 -15.04 -23.17 11.68
N ASN A 348 -14.93 -24.39 11.13
CA ASN A 348 -14.76 -24.67 9.70
C ASN A 348 -13.44 -24.17 9.09
N GLU A 349 -12.40 -23.95 9.90
CA GLU A 349 -11.10 -23.46 9.43
C GLU A 349 -9.97 -24.42 9.80
N GLU A 350 -9.01 -24.59 8.90
CA GLU A 350 -7.79 -25.34 9.20
C GLU A 350 -6.98 -24.62 10.29
N PRO A 351 -6.41 -25.34 11.29
CA PRO A 351 -5.68 -24.71 12.39
C PRO A 351 -4.53 -23.81 11.95
N ILE A 352 -3.84 -24.15 10.86
CA ILE A 352 -2.75 -23.34 10.31
C ILE A 352 -3.25 -22.02 9.71
N VAL A 353 -4.41 -22.04 9.07
CA VAL A 353 -5.06 -20.85 8.49
C VAL A 353 -5.64 -19.98 9.60
N ALA A 354 -6.35 -20.58 10.56
CA ALA A 354 -6.90 -19.89 11.73
C ALA A 354 -5.79 -19.19 12.54
N THR A 355 -4.68 -19.88 12.78
CA THR A 355 -3.53 -19.31 13.50
C THR A 355 -2.89 -18.15 12.74
N ALA A 356 -2.78 -18.24 11.41
CA ALA A 356 -2.26 -17.14 10.60
C ALA A 356 -3.17 -15.91 10.69
N PHE A 357 -4.49 -16.06 10.56
CA PHE A 357 -5.43 -14.95 10.75
C PHE A 357 -5.43 -14.37 12.17
N ALA A 358 -5.29 -15.20 13.20
CA ALA A 358 -5.14 -14.75 14.59
C ALA A 358 -3.94 -13.81 14.74
N ILE A 359 -2.78 -14.19 14.19
CA ILE A 359 -1.56 -13.36 14.23
C ILE A 359 -1.77 -12.04 13.48
N LEU A 360 -2.38 -12.08 12.28
CA LEU A 360 -2.65 -10.87 11.50
C LEU A 360 -3.60 -9.91 12.23
N PHE A 361 -4.61 -10.44 12.93
CA PHE A 361 -5.49 -9.66 13.81
C PHE A 361 -4.70 -9.05 14.97
N LEU A 362 -3.97 -9.87 15.74
CA LEU A 362 -3.22 -9.43 16.92
C LEU A 362 -2.20 -8.35 16.55
N LYS A 363 -1.51 -8.49 15.42
CA LYS A 363 -0.53 -7.51 14.97
C LYS A 363 -1.15 -6.29 14.30
N ARG A 364 -2.48 -6.22 14.15
CA ARG A 364 -3.17 -5.19 13.35
C ARG A 364 -2.51 -5.02 11.99
N SER A 365 -2.38 -6.15 11.26
CA SER A 365 -1.58 -6.24 10.04
C SER A 365 -2.00 -5.22 8.98
N THR A 366 -3.30 -5.00 8.79
CA THR A 366 -3.80 -4.01 7.83
C THR A 366 -3.41 -2.60 8.24
N ALA A 367 -3.52 -2.26 9.53
CA ALA A 367 -3.09 -0.95 10.03
C ALA A 367 -1.59 -0.70 9.79
N GLN A 368 -0.75 -1.73 9.93
CA GLN A 368 0.67 -1.64 9.60
C GLN A 368 0.90 -1.42 8.11
N SER A 369 0.18 -2.17 7.25
CA SER A 369 0.22 -2.02 5.79
C SER A 369 -0.16 -0.61 5.35
N ILE A 370 -1.26 -0.09 5.90
CA ILE A 370 -1.69 1.29 5.66
C ILE A 370 -0.58 2.26 6.09
N LYS A 371 -0.03 2.14 7.32
CA LYS A 371 1.06 3.01 7.78
C LYS A 371 2.30 2.96 6.87
N LYS A 372 2.69 1.76 6.41
CA LYS A 372 3.82 1.55 5.49
C LYS A 372 3.60 2.26 4.15
N ARG A 373 2.35 2.33 3.69
CA ARG A 373 1.96 2.86 2.38
C ARG A 373 1.43 4.30 2.40
N SER A 374 0.98 4.82 3.54
CA SER A 374 0.57 6.22 3.71
C SER A 374 1.76 7.16 3.83
N ARG A 375 2.85 6.72 4.47
CA ARG A 375 4.14 7.47 4.47
C ARG A 375 4.66 7.72 3.06
N VAL A 376 4.36 6.80 2.14
CA VAL A 376 4.72 6.92 0.73
C VAL A 376 3.95 8.03 0.00
N PHE A 377 2.82 8.53 0.52
CA PHE A 377 2.01 9.56 -0.14
C PHE A 377 1.90 10.89 0.63
N ASP A 378 1.92 10.89 1.97
CA ASP A 378 1.89 12.13 2.77
C ASP A 378 3.21 12.93 2.69
N GLU A 379 4.29 12.33 2.20
CA GLU A 379 5.57 13.01 1.92
C GLU A 379 5.63 13.66 0.52
N GLY A 380 4.48 14.09 -0.04
CA GLY A 380 4.49 14.85 -1.30
C GLY A 380 5.02 14.05 -2.50
N ARG A 381 4.74 12.75 -2.52
CA ARG A 381 5.05 11.89 -3.68
C ARG A 381 4.00 12.13 -4.77
N LEU A 382 4.08 13.31 -5.38
CA LEU A 382 3.48 13.59 -6.68
C LEU A 382 3.97 12.52 -7.65
N VAL A 383 3.04 11.78 -8.25
CA VAL A 383 3.16 11.05 -9.52
C VAL A 383 4.61 10.81 -9.96
N GLY A 384 5.23 9.77 -9.40
CA GLY A 384 6.62 9.40 -9.66
C GLY A 384 7.21 8.69 -8.46
N GLY A 385 7.32 7.37 -8.51
CA GLY A 385 7.83 6.58 -7.39
C GLY A 385 9.29 6.94 -7.03
N ARG A 386 9.55 7.36 -5.77
CA ARG A 386 10.59 6.92 -4.77
C ARG A 386 10.66 8.06 -3.71
N GLY A 387 10.33 7.91 -2.42
CA GLY A 387 10.95 7.11 -1.36
C GLY A 387 11.94 7.99 -0.59
N LEU A 388 11.60 8.55 0.59
CA LEU A 388 12.54 9.33 1.43
C LEU A 388 13.33 8.43 2.42
N PRO A 389 14.58 8.78 2.80
CA PRO A 389 15.44 7.94 3.66
C PRO A 389 15.13 8.01 5.16
N LYS A 390 15.61 6.99 5.89
CA LYS A 390 15.24 6.61 7.27
C LYS A 390 16.00 7.34 8.41
N VAL A 391 16.90 8.29 8.14
CA VAL A 391 17.71 8.93 9.20
C VAL A 391 17.80 10.45 8.95
N VAL A 392 17.43 11.23 9.97
CA VAL A 392 17.18 12.69 9.90
C VAL A 392 18.43 13.52 10.22
N GLU A 393 19.55 12.90 10.58
CA GLU A 393 20.73 13.59 11.11
C GLU A 393 21.69 14.14 10.02
N ASP A 394 21.53 13.75 8.76
CA ASP A 394 22.39 14.17 7.62
C ASP A 394 21.70 15.09 6.59
N ALA A 395 20.61 15.73 7.01
CA ALA A 395 19.77 16.61 6.19
C ALA A 395 20.26 18.07 6.22
N THR A 396 20.46 18.69 5.05
CA THR A 396 20.65 20.15 4.92
C THR A 396 19.55 20.77 4.05
N ILE A 397 19.26 22.05 4.26
CA ILE A 397 18.22 22.78 3.51
C ILE A 397 18.89 23.67 2.46
N LYS A 398 18.60 23.44 1.17
CA LYS A 398 18.98 24.33 0.07
C LYS A 398 17.73 24.58 -0.78
N ASN A 399 17.44 25.85 -1.10
CA ASN A 399 16.25 26.26 -1.86
C ASN A 399 14.91 25.71 -1.32
N GLY A 400 14.79 25.56 -0.01
CA GLY A 400 13.56 25.07 0.64
C GLY A 400 13.33 23.56 0.55
N GLN A 401 14.29 22.77 0.05
CA GLN A 401 14.25 21.31 0.06
C GLN A 401 15.25 20.74 1.06
N VAL A 402 14.84 19.68 1.77
CA VAL A 402 15.73 18.87 2.60
C VAL A 402 16.48 17.88 1.70
N ILE A 403 17.81 17.97 1.68
CA ILE A 403 18.71 17.14 0.86
C ILE A 403 19.77 16.46 1.72
N ASN A 404 20.02 15.19 1.43
CA ASN A 404 21.05 14.37 2.06
C ASN A 404 22.44 14.78 1.57
N LYS A 405 23.36 15.04 2.50
CA LYS A 405 24.73 15.48 2.18
C LYS A 405 25.61 14.38 1.58
N SER A 406 25.29 13.09 1.81
CA SER A 406 26.14 11.96 1.40
C SER A 406 25.78 11.33 0.05
N GLU A 407 24.71 11.78 -0.61
CA GLU A 407 24.21 11.21 -1.88
C GLU A 407 24.09 12.23 -3.01
N LEU A 408 24.52 13.48 -2.80
CA LEU A 408 24.69 14.43 -3.88
C LEU A 408 25.96 14.05 -4.64
N LEU A 409 25.79 13.51 -5.85
CA LEU A 409 26.86 13.61 -6.82
C LEU A 409 26.97 15.10 -7.14
N GLU A 410 27.96 15.77 -6.53
CA GLU A 410 28.25 17.17 -6.82
C GLU A 410 28.32 17.33 -8.34
N SER A 411 27.62 18.33 -8.89
CA SER A 411 27.49 18.49 -10.34
C SER A 411 28.85 18.47 -11.04
N ASP A 412 29.86 19.06 -10.41
CA ASP A 412 31.23 19.09 -10.91
C ASP A 412 31.87 17.69 -10.89
N LYS A 413 31.64 16.91 -9.82
CA LYS A 413 32.09 15.51 -9.75
C LYS A 413 31.39 14.66 -10.81
N PHE A 414 30.07 14.79 -10.96
CA PHE A 414 29.33 14.08 -12.01
C PHE A 414 29.85 14.38 -13.41
N LEU A 415 30.03 15.67 -13.72
CA LEU A 415 30.52 16.11 -15.02
C LEU A 415 31.93 15.60 -15.27
N SER A 416 32.81 15.62 -14.26
CA SER A 416 34.16 15.05 -14.37
C SER A 416 34.14 13.54 -14.66
N MET A 417 33.21 12.81 -14.02
CA MET A 417 33.05 11.36 -14.24
C MET A 417 32.48 11.06 -15.62
N ILE A 418 31.48 11.82 -16.07
CA ILE A 418 30.93 11.73 -17.43
C ILE A 418 32.01 12.06 -18.46
N GLU A 419 32.80 13.10 -18.23
CA GLU A 419 33.91 13.48 -19.11
C GLU A 419 34.96 12.36 -19.20
N ALA A 420 35.29 11.72 -18.08
CA ALA A 420 36.25 10.64 -18.00
C ALA A 420 35.71 9.26 -18.45
N ASP A 421 34.40 9.13 -18.72
CA ASP A 421 33.75 7.81 -18.90
C ASP A 421 34.04 6.84 -17.75
N ASP A 422 33.97 7.37 -16.52
CA ASP A 422 34.35 6.64 -15.32
C ASP A 422 33.46 5.40 -15.10
N ALA A 423 34.07 4.24 -14.83
CA ALA A 423 33.34 3.01 -14.51
C ALA A 423 32.45 3.15 -13.26
N GLU A 424 32.75 4.11 -12.37
CA GLU A 424 31.93 4.41 -11.21
C GLU A 424 30.52 4.95 -11.61
N LEU A 425 30.35 5.46 -12.84
CA LEU A 425 29.04 5.85 -13.38
C LEU A 425 28.00 4.72 -13.34
N GLU A 426 28.44 3.46 -13.46
CA GLU A 426 27.55 2.29 -13.40
C GLU A 426 26.80 2.18 -12.08
N ARG A 427 27.38 2.67 -10.97
CA ARG A 427 26.73 2.69 -9.64
C ARG A 427 25.47 3.58 -9.61
N PHE A 428 25.43 4.58 -10.50
CA PHE A 428 24.38 5.60 -10.53
C PHE A 428 23.25 5.26 -11.52
N LEU A 429 23.38 4.22 -12.35
CA LEU A 429 22.37 3.87 -13.35
C LEU A 429 21.02 3.46 -12.77
N HIS A 430 21.04 2.94 -11.54
CA HIS A 430 19.84 2.52 -10.80
C HIS A 430 19.36 3.55 -9.78
N GLN A 431 20.08 4.65 -9.62
CA GLN A 431 19.77 5.73 -8.68
C GLN A 431 19.10 6.90 -9.43
N ASP A 432 18.12 7.55 -8.79
CA ASP A 432 17.57 8.83 -9.26
C ASP A 432 18.49 9.97 -8.82
N VAL A 433 19.69 10.00 -9.38
CA VAL A 433 20.64 11.08 -9.12
C VAL A 433 20.08 12.36 -9.72
N LYS A 434 19.84 13.36 -8.88
CA LYS A 434 19.50 14.71 -9.33
C LYS A 434 20.78 15.37 -9.84
N PHE A 435 20.77 15.80 -11.09
CA PHE A 435 21.87 16.56 -11.67
C PHE A 435 21.47 18.03 -11.78
N GLU A 436 22.23 18.92 -11.16
CA GLU A 436 22.02 20.36 -11.31
C GLU A 436 23.06 20.89 -12.30
N LEU A 437 22.61 21.41 -13.44
CA LEU A 437 23.51 22.20 -14.30
C LEU A 437 23.84 23.52 -13.60
N SER A 438 24.99 24.10 -13.95
CA SER A 438 25.45 25.42 -13.52
C SER A 438 24.30 26.42 -13.51
N GLU A 439 24.23 27.25 -12.45
CA GLU A 439 23.27 28.35 -12.38
C GLU A 439 23.60 29.46 -13.40
N ASP A 440 24.91 29.64 -13.69
CA ASP A 440 25.41 30.52 -14.73
C ASP A 440 25.08 30.00 -16.14
N GLU A 441 24.57 30.89 -17.00
CA GLU A 441 24.07 30.56 -18.34
C GLU A 441 25.18 30.05 -19.27
N ARG A 442 26.38 30.61 -19.17
CA ARG A 442 27.53 30.17 -19.96
C ARG A 442 27.99 28.79 -19.52
N GLY A 443 28.19 28.58 -18.22
CA GLY A 443 28.55 27.27 -17.67
C GLY A 443 27.51 26.20 -18.00
N ARG A 444 26.21 26.53 -17.92
CA ARG A 444 25.12 25.61 -18.28
C ARG A 444 25.20 25.20 -19.75
N SER A 445 25.44 26.16 -20.64
CA SER A 445 25.54 25.92 -22.07
C SER A 445 26.74 25.01 -22.40
N GLU A 446 27.90 25.27 -21.80
CA GLU A 446 29.10 24.44 -21.95
C GLU A 446 28.86 23.00 -21.46
N GLN A 447 28.21 22.82 -20.31
CA GLN A 447 27.85 21.52 -19.76
C GLN A 447 26.84 20.76 -20.64
N ILE A 448 25.82 21.43 -21.19
CA ILE A 448 24.86 20.79 -22.10
C ILE A 448 25.57 20.30 -23.37
N VAL A 449 26.51 21.08 -23.92
CA VAL A 449 27.31 20.66 -25.09
C VAL A 449 28.12 19.40 -24.77
N GLN A 450 28.73 19.32 -23.60
CA GLN A 450 29.45 18.12 -23.14
C GLN A 450 28.53 16.91 -23.01
N LEU A 451 27.35 17.07 -22.41
CA LEU A 451 26.36 16.00 -22.28
C LEU A 451 25.91 15.49 -23.65
N ARG A 452 25.60 16.39 -24.59
CA ARG A 452 25.21 16.01 -25.97
C ARG A 452 26.33 15.22 -26.66
N ARG A 453 27.60 15.60 -26.47
CA ARG A 453 28.72 14.84 -26.99
C ARG A 453 28.73 13.42 -26.41
N LYS A 454 28.59 13.30 -25.10
CA LYS A 454 28.63 12.02 -24.39
C LYS A 454 27.46 11.09 -24.73
N ILE A 455 26.29 11.61 -25.07
CA ILE A 455 25.19 10.81 -25.63
C ILE A 455 25.61 10.08 -26.92
N ARG A 456 26.57 10.62 -27.67
CA ARG A 456 27.04 10.03 -28.94
C ARG A 456 28.20 9.05 -28.76
N ASP A 457 29.22 9.46 -28.00
CA ASP A 457 30.51 8.77 -27.96
C ASP A 457 30.87 8.15 -26.60
N GLY A 458 30.03 8.34 -25.58
CA GLY A 458 30.30 7.85 -24.22
C GLY A 458 30.09 6.34 -24.05
N SER A 459 30.55 5.84 -22.90
CA SER A 459 30.23 4.51 -22.38
C SER A 459 28.72 4.31 -22.21
N PHE A 460 28.26 3.06 -22.08
CA PHE A 460 26.84 2.78 -21.83
C PHE A 460 26.29 3.61 -20.66
N GLY A 461 27.00 3.62 -19.53
CA GLY A 461 26.61 4.40 -18.37
C GLY A 461 26.59 5.90 -18.62
N ALA A 462 27.62 6.45 -19.29
CA ALA A 462 27.67 7.87 -19.62
C ALA A 462 26.55 8.30 -20.57
N ARG A 463 26.25 7.51 -21.62
CA ARG A 463 25.15 7.81 -22.55
C ARG A 463 23.81 7.87 -21.82
N LEU A 464 23.53 6.88 -20.96
CA LEU A 464 22.28 6.81 -20.22
C LEU A 464 22.12 7.99 -19.24
N LEU A 465 23.16 8.30 -18.48
CA LEU A 465 23.14 9.39 -17.50
C LEU A 465 23.11 10.77 -18.18
N ALA A 466 23.80 10.93 -19.31
CA ALA A 466 23.76 12.17 -20.08
C ALA A 466 22.34 12.46 -20.64
N ILE A 467 21.63 11.43 -21.14
CA ILE A 467 20.23 11.58 -21.56
C ILE A 467 19.35 12.03 -20.38
N ARG A 468 19.54 11.46 -19.19
CA ARG A 468 18.78 11.83 -17.99
C ARG A 468 19.04 13.28 -17.58
N ALA A 469 20.30 13.73 -17.61
CA ALA A 469 20.67 15.10 -17.32
C ALA A 469 20.06 16.09 -18.33
N VAL A 470 20.12 15.79 -19.63
CA VAL A 470 19.46 16.57 -20.68
C VAL A 470 17.94 16.62 -20.51
N ARG A 471 17.31 15.50 -20.14
CA ARG A 471 15.87 15.46 -19.84
C ARG A 471 15.50 16.41 -18.69
N GLN A 472 16.33 16.44 -17.65
CA GLN A 472 16.11 17.29 -16.47
C GLN A 472 16.26 18.78 -16.81
N SER A 473 17.23 19.14 -17.66
CA SER A 473 17.42 20.51 -18.12
C SER A 473 16.32 21.01 -19.06
N LYS A 474 15.50 20.10 -19.61
CA LYS A 474 14.45 20.38 -20.59
C LYS A 474 14.97 21.13 -21.82
N ASP A 475 16.23 20.88 -22.16
CA ASP A 475 16.90 21.55 -23.26
C ASP A 475 16.37 21.06 -24.62
N PHE A 476 15.65 21.94 -25.29
CA PHE A 476 14.99 21.64 -26.57
C PHE A 476 16.01 21.45 -27.70
N GLU A 477 17.17 22.11 -27.62
CA GLU A 477 18.22 22.02 -28.63
C GLU A 477 18.98 20.68 -28.60
N SER A 478 18.75 19.84 -27.59
CA SER A 478 19.24 18.46 -27.55
C SER A 478 18.38 17.45 -28.34
N ILE A 479 17.22 17.86 -28.88
CA ILE A 479 16.32 16.94 -29.59
C ILE A 479 17.04 16.17 -30.72
N PRO A 480 17.87 16.78 -31.59
CA PRO A 480 18.57 16.04 -32.64
C PRO A 480 19.44 14.89 -32.12
N VAL A 481 20.15 15.08 -31.00
CA VAL A 481 21.00 14.02 -30.43
C VAL A 481 20.19 12.94 -29.72
N LEU A 482 19.05 13.29 -29.14
CA LEU A 482 18.13 12.30 -28.60
C LEU A 482 17.49 11.46 -29.71
N ILE A 483 17.13 12.08 -30.84
CA ILE A 483 16.63 11.35 -32.02
C ILE A 483 17.69 10.37 -32.52
N TYR A 484 18.96 10.78 -32.57
CA TYR A 484 20.08 9.89 -32.88
C TYR A 484 20.19 8.72 -31.88
N ALA A 485 20.05 8.98 -30.58
CA ALA A 485 20.11 7.94 -29.55
C ALA A 485 18.93 6.94 -29.59
N LEU A 486 17.87 7.18 -30.37
CA LEU A 486 16.83 6.15 -30.59
C LEU A 486 17.37 4.94 -31.34
N THR A 487 18.42 5.12 -32.16
CA THR A 487 19.08 4.04 -32.91
C THR A 487 20.31 3.50 -32.19
N ASP A 488 20.47 3.77 -30.89
CA ASP A 488 21.57 3.22 -30.10
C ASP A 488 21.59 1.68 -30.15
N PRO A 489 22.77 1.05 -30.26
CA PRO A 489 22.88 -0.41 -30.22
C PRO A 489 22.31 -1.00 -28.92
N ASP A 490 22.42 -0.29 -27.79
CA ASP A 490 21.81 -0.69 -26.53
C ASP A 490 20.36 -0.21 -26.45
N GLY A 491 19.43 -1.17 -26.40
CA GLY A 491 18.00 -0.87 -26.33
C GLY A 491 17.58 -0.05 -25.11
N ARG A 492 18.33 -0.10 -24.00
CA ARG A 492 18.03 0.68 -22.80
C ARG A 492 18.31 2.16 -23.01
N VAL A 493 19.38 2.49 -23.74
CA VAL A 493 19.69 3.87 -24.14
C VAL A 493 18.62 4.42 -25.09
N ALA A 494 18.19 3.61 -26.06
CA ALA A 494 17.09 3.97 -26.95
C ALA A 494 15.77 4.22 -26.22
N ILE A 495 15.44 3.42 -25.20
CA ILE A 495 14.24 3.60 -24.36
C ILE A 495 14.35 4.89 -23.54
N GLU A 496 15.49 5.15 -22.90
CA GLU A 496 15.70 6.38 -22.13
C GLU A 496 15.60 7.61 -23.03
N SER A 497 16.17 7.56 -24.24
CA SER A 497 16.04 8.64 -25.23
C SER A 497 14.58 8.85 -25.67
N ARG A 498 13.82 7.78 -25.92
CA ARG A 498 12.38 7.87 -26.22
C ARG A 498 11.64 8.61 -25.11
N ASP A 499 11.91 8.26 -23.85
CA ASP A 499 11.22 8.85 -22.71
C ASP A 499 11.65 10.30 -22.48
N ALA A 500 12.93 10.64 -22.73
CA ALA A 500 13.41 12.02 -22.76
C ALA A 500 12.73 12.87 -23.86
N LEU A 501 12.62 12.36 -25.09
CA LEU A 501 11.92 13.04 -26.19
C LEU A 501 10.46 13.32 -25.84
N ARG A 502 9.73 12.32 -25.32
CA ARG A 502 8.33 12.50 -24.88
C ARG A 502 8.19 13.59 -23.82
N PHE A 503 9.14 13.67 -22.90
CA PHE A 503 9.13 14.62 -21.80
C PHE A 503 9.46 16.04 -22.26
N ILE A 504 10.59 16.24 -22.95
CA ILE A 504 11.06 17.57 -23.40
C ILE A 504 10.05 18.20 -24.37
N THR A 505 9.51 17.40 -25.28
CA THR A 505 8.57 17.89 -26.31
C THR A 505 7.13 17.99 -25.83
N ARG A 506 6.84 17.50 -24.61
CA ARG A 506 5.47 17.33 -24.06
C ARG A 506 4.54 16.49 -24.95
N LYS A 507 5.09 15.74 -25.92
CA LYS A 507 4.35 14.77 -26.72
C LYS A 507 4.33 13.44 -25.97
N PHE A 508 3.53 13.36 -24.90
CA PHE A 508 3.53 12.24 -23.96
C PHE A 508 3.22 10.87 -24.59
N ASN A 509 2.42 10.82 -25.66
CA ASN A 509 2.15 9.60 -26.41
C ASN A 509 3.25 9.26 -27.43
N GLY A 510 4.17 10.20 -27.70
CA GLY A 510 5.22 10.08 -28.70
C GLY A 510 4.66 9.66 -30.06
N PHE A 511 5.35 8.71 -30.69
CA PHE A 511 4.87 8.00 -31.89
C PHE A 511 4.58 6.52 -31.62
N GLY A 512 4.54 6.10 -30.35
CA GLY A 512 4.17 4.73 -29.98
C GLY A 512 5.29 3.68 -30.02
N MET A 513 6.58 4.09 -29.90
CA MET A 513 7.71 3.15 -29.86
C MET A 513 7.62 2.18 -28.68
N PRO A 514 7.46 0.86 -28.91
CA PRO A 514 7.39 -0.12 -27.83
C PRO A 514 8.72 -0.24 -27.10
N ARG A 515 8.71 -0.67 -25.82
CA ARG A 515 9.95 -0.85 -25.04
C ARG A 515 10.85 -1.96 -25.60
N GLY A 516 10.29 -2.96 -26.27
CA GLY A 516 11.04 -4.02 -26.94
C GLY A 516 11.33 -3.76 -28.42
N ALA A 517 11.35 -2.50 -28.88
CA ALA A 517 11.52 -2.19 -30.29
C ALA A 517 12.82 -2.77 -30.86
N ASP A 518 12.73 -3.46 -31.99
CA ASP A 518 13.89 -3.91 -32.75
C ASP A 518 14.59 -2.76 -33.50
N VAL A 519 15.73 -3.03 -34.13
CA VAL A 519 16.53 -2.01 -34.82
C VAL A 519 15.74 -1.31 -35.95
N THR A 520 14.95 -2.08 -36.71
CA THR A 520 14.14 -1.53 -37.82
C THR A 520 13.06 -0.60 -37.30
N GLN A 521 12.38 -1.00 -36.24
CA GLN A 521 11.37 -0.19 -35.56
C GLN A 521 11.98 1.09 -35.00
N ARG A 522 13.13 1.01 -34.31
CA ARG A 522 13.83 2.19 -33.78
C ARG A 522 14.16 3.20 -34.87
N SER A 523 14.68 2.75 -36.02
CA SER A 523 14.94 3.61 -37.17
C SER A 523 13.68 4.27 -37.74
N LEU A 524 12.56 3.54 -37.79
CA LEU A 524 11.27 4.11 -38.19
C LEU A 524 10.84 5.24 -37.23
N TYR A 525 10.94 5.01 -35.92
CA TYR A 525 10.58 6.02 -34.93
C TYR A 525 11.52 7.23 -34.96
N ALA A 526 12.82 7.01 -35.16
CA ALA A 526 13.77 8.09 -35.36
C ALA A 526 13.34 8.97 -36.55
N ASN A 527 12.96 8.37 -37.68
CA ASN A 527 12.46 9.11 -38.85
C ASN A 527 11.18 9.90 -38.58
N GLN A 528 10.23 9.34 -37.82
CA GLN A 528 9.01 10.05 -37.43
C GLN A 528 9.32 11.26 -36.54
N TRP A 529 10.26 11.12 -35.60
CA TRP A 529 10.74 12.24 -34.81
C TRP A 529 11.52 13.27 -35.64
N LYS A 530 12.33 12.86 -36.62
CA LYS A 530 13.02 13.78 -37.56
C LYS A 530 11.99 14.61 -38.36
N GLN A 531 10.97 13.95 -38.91
CA GLN A 531 9.89 14.62 -39.65
C GLN A 531 9.13 15.62 -38.77
N TRP A 532 8.75 15.21 -37.56
CA TRP A 532 8.08 16.11 -36.64
C TRP A 532 8.97 17.28 -36.21
N TYR A 533 10.24 17.03 -35.90
CA TYR A 533 11.13 18.10 -35.47
C TYR A 533 11.36 19.11 -36.60
N ARG A 534 11.47 18.68 -37.87
CA ARG A 534 11.47 19.60 -39.03
C ARG A 534 10.19 20.42 -39.19
N SER A 535 9.04 19.91 -38.74
CA SER A 535 7.82 20.72 -38.74
C SER A 535 7.85 21.86 -37.71
N VAL A 536 8.69 21.74 -36.67
CA VAL A 536 8.87 22.76 -35.61
C VAL A 536 10.13 23.63 -35.84
N ARG A 537 11.18 23.04 -36.40
CA ARG A 537 12.49 23.64 -36.73
C ARG A 537 12.86 23.26 -38.18
N PRO A 538 12.40 24.01 -39.20
CA PRO A 538 12.60 23.65 -40.60
C PRO A 538 14.06 23.54 -41.05
N ASP A 539 14.94 24.26 -40.36
CA ASP A 539 16.39 24.29 -40.52
C ASP A 539 17.15 23.24 -39.69
N ALA A 540 16.42 22.33 -39.03
CA ALA A 540 17.04 21.31 -38.19
C ALA A 540 17.93 20.34 -38.99
N GLU A 541 19.20 20.30 -38.59
CA GLU A 541 20.17 19.29 -38.99
C GLU A 541 20.10 18.09 -38.03
N PHE A 542 20.25 16.89 -38.56
CA PHE A 542 20.27 15.67 -37.76
C PHE A 542 21.62 14.99 -37.89
N LEU A 543 21.99 14.29 -36.83
CA LEU A 543 23.11 13.37 -36.84
C LEU A 543 22.70 12.10 -37.61
N ASP A 544 23.67 11.57 -38.37
CA ASP A 544 23.57 10.29 -39.08
C ASP A 544 24.06 9.13 -38.22
#